data_AF-A0A7X7XL11-F1
#
_entry.id   AF-A0A7X7XL11-F1
#
_cell.length_a   1.000
_cell.length_b   1.000
_cell.length_c   1.000
_cell.angle_alpha   90.00
_cell.angle_beta   90.00
_cell.angle_gamma   90.00
#
_symmetry.space_group_name_H-M   'P 1'
#
loop_
_entity.id
_entity.type
_entity.pdbx_description
1 polymer ?
#
loop_
_entity_poly.entity_id
_entity_poly.type
_entity_poly.pdbx_seq_one_letter_code
_entity_poly.pdbx_strand_id
1 'polypeptide(L)'
;MAMALGRQNQERGDLLAGSIDPGHRSGCGQRTLRSTASASGEIKQPSAIDVQSILAVVDYLQRPDIRDSRRVVLTELESIPAPHWTAEQRAIASGVAASYDLVGTLLRTNAVDGALILQSYGASIIRCHETCLPMIDDFRENMPAALARSYWDDFDWLAEEARKMLGHVGPARPRGPEVAPVA
;
A
#
# COMPACT_ATOMS: atom_id res chain seq x y z
N MET A 1 -15.34 41.15 -23.36
CA MET A 1 -14.43 40.12 -23.89
C MET A 1 -15.18 38.80 -23.83
N ALA A 2 -15.71 38.38 -24.98
CA ALA A 2 -16.62 37.26 -25.12
C ALA A 2 -15.83 35.98 -25.39
N MET A 3 -16.12 34.90 -24.67
CA MET A 3 -15.88 33.52 -25.12
C MET A 3 -17.01 32.64 -24.59
N ALA A 4 -17.80 32.14 -25.53
CA ALA A 4 -18.87 31.19 -25.36
C ALA A 4 -18.30 29.77 -25.43
N LEU A 5 -18.79 28.87 -24.57
CA LEU A 5 -18.77 27.43 -24.84
C LEU A 5 -20.14 26.89 -24.49
N GLY A 6 -20.81 26.34 -25.49
CA GLY A 6 -22.11 25.72 -25.38
C GLY A 6 -22.10 24.31 -25.95
N ARG A 7 -23.10 23.54 -25.48
CA ARG A 7 -23.75 22.37 -26.10
C ARG A 7 -22.89 21.08 -26.16
N GLN A 8 -23.44 19.86 -26.12
CA GLN A 8 -24.78 19.31 -25.91
C GLN A 8 -24.65 17.78 -25.71
N ASN A 9 -25.63 17.22 -24.98
CA ASN A 9 -26.16 15.85 -24.95
C ASN A 9 -25.95 14.93 -26.16
N GLN A 10 -25.88 13.61 -25.89
CA GLN A 10 -26.57 12.50 -26.61
C GLN A 10 -26.36 11.20 -25.79
N GLU A 11 -27.30 10.70 -24.96
CA GLU A 11 -28.48 9.87 -25.23
C GLU A 11 -28.31 8.51 -25.94
N ARG A 12 -28.81 7.47 -25.22
CA ARG A 12 -29.57 6.27 -25.64
C ARG A 12 -28.86 4.97 -26.04
N GLY A 13 -29.33 3.89 -25.40
CA GLY A 13 -29.14 2.50 -25.79
C GLY A 13 -29.82 1.49 -24.85
N ASP A 14 -31.12 1.65 -24.56
CA ASP A 14 -31.97 0.53 -24.13
C ASP A 14 -32.11 -0.49 -25.27
N LEU A 15 -32.24 -1.79 -24.96
CA LEU A 15 -33.23 -2.74 -25.54
C LEU A 15 -32.95 -4.21 -25.11
N LEU A 16 -33.90 -4.73 -24.32
CA LEU A 16 -34.59 -6.03 -24.43
C LEU A 16 -33.90 -7.38 -24.14
N ALA A 17 -34.33 -7.95 -23.00
CA ALA A 17 -35.19 -9.15 -22.88
C ALA A 17 -34.93 -10.39 -23.76
N GLY A 18 -34.73 -11.53 -23.09
CA GLY A 18 -34.84 -12.87 -23.67
C GLY A 18 -34.90 -13.95 -22.57
N SER A 19 -36.10 -14.19 -22.06
CA SER A 19 -36.46 -15.30 -21.16
C SER A 19 -36.78 -16.55 -21.98
N ILE A 20 -36.12 -17.69 -21.72
CA ILE A 20 -36.67 -19.06 -21.91
C ILE A 20 -36.00 -20.00 -20.88
N ASP A 21 -36.84 -20.65 -20.07
CA ASP A 21 -36.56 -21.69 -19.08
C ASP A 21 -36.99 -23.08 -19.63
N PRO A 22 -37.01 -24.19 -18.87
CA PRO A 22 -35.97 -25.20 -18.71
C PRO A 22 -36.26 -26.53 -19.45
N GLY A 23 -35.19 -27.24 -19.84
CA GLY A 23 -35.26 -28.55 -20.49
C GLY A 23 -34.58 -29.66 -19.68
N HIS A 24 -35.38 -30.40 -18.92
CA HIS A 24 -35.03 -31.63 -18.21
C HIS A 24 -34.43 -32.71 -19.13
N ARG A 25 -33.22 -33.21 -18.81
CA ARG A 25 -32.75 -34.54 -19.25
C ARG A 25 -31.97 -35.23 -18.14
N SER A 26 -32.64 -36.21 -17.52
CA SER A 26 -32.02 -37.27 -16.72
C SER A 26 -31.13 -38.14 -17.60
N GLY A 27 -29.89 -38.38 -17.15
CA GLY A 27 -28.92 -39.20 -17.86
C GLY A 27 -27.88 -39.80 -16.92
N CYS A 28 -28.19 -41.01 -16.44
CA CYS A 28 -27.32 -42.17 -16.27
C CYS A 28 -25.88 -41.97 -15.73
N GLY A 29 -25.61 -42.66 -14.62
CA GLY A 29 -24.41 -42.52 -13.81
C GLY A 29 -23.09 -42.76 -14.54
N GLN A 30 -22.12 -41.93 -14.18
CA GLN A 30 -20.71 -42.26 -14.34
C GLN A 30 -20.01 -42.28 -12.99
N ARG A 31 -19.34 -43.41 -12.81
CA ARG A 31 -18.53 -43.87 -11.70
C ARG A 31 -17.36 -42.90 -11.50
N THR A 32 -17.41 -42.05 -10.48
CA THR A 32 -16.31 -41.13 -10.16
C THR A 32 -15.14 -41.91 -9.56
N LEU A 33 -14.16 -42.23 -10.39
CA LEU A 33 -12.81 -42.54 -9.94
C LEU A 33 -12.29 -41.30 -9.21
N ARG A 34 -11.96 -41.45 -7.93
CA ARG A 34 -11.27 -40.41 -7.15
C ARG A 34 -9.87 -40.21 -7.75
N SER A 35 -9.79 -39.27 -8.68
CA SER A 35 -8.55 -38.66 -9.14
C SER A 35 -7.97 -37.88 -7.98
N THR A 36 -6.83 -38.32 -7.46
CA THR A 36 -5.96 -37.52 -6.60
C THR A 36 -5.33 -36.44 -7.47
N ALA A 37 -6.06 -35.35 -7.69
CA ALA A 37 -5.52 -34.16 -8.32
C ALA A 37 -4.50 -33.53 -7.36
N SER A 38 -3.22 -33.67 -7.71
CA SER A 38 -2.15 -32.83 -7.20
C SER A 38 -2.58 -31.37 -7.23
N ALA A 39 -2.46 -30.70 -6.08
CA ALA A 39 -2.55 -29.26 -5.96
C ALA A 39 -1.36 -28.63 -6.69
N SER A 40 -1.42 -28.58 -8.01
CA SER A 40 -0.60 -27.71 -8.83
C SER A 40 -1.07 -26.30 -8.56
N GLY A 41 -0.35 -25.56 -7.72
CA GLY A 41 -0.61 -24.14 -7.48
C GLY A 41 -0.64 -23.40 -8.82
N GLU A 42 -1.81 -22.92 -9.19
CA GLU A 42 -2.02 -22.18 -10.42
C GLU A 42 -1.31 -20.82 -10.26
N ILE A 43 -0.18 -20.64 -10.95
CA ILE A 43 0.54 -19.37 -10.96
C ILE A 43 -0.32 -18.37 -11.73
N LYS A 44 -1.07 -17.54 -11.00
CA LYS A 44 -1.84 -16.44 -11.58
C LYS A 44 -0.86 -15.47 -12.25
N GLN A 45 -0.95 -15.35 -13.58
CA GLN A 45 -0.17 -14.36 -14.32
C GLN A 45 -0.64 -12.95 -13.91
N PRO A 46 0.28 -12.01 -13.62
CA PRO A 46 -0.10 -10.65 -13.29
C PRO A 46 -0.76 -10.00 -14.51
N SER A 47 -1.84 -9.26 -14.29
CA SER A 47 -2.47 -8.50 -15.37
C SER A 47 -1.58 -7.31 -15.77
N ALA A 48 -1.82 -6.74 -16.96
CA ALA A 48 -1.10 -5.54 -17.38
C ALA A 48 -1.29 -4.37 -16.40
N ILE A 49 -2.46 -4.26 -15.78
CA ILE A 49 -2.78 -3.24 -14.77
C ILE A 49 -1.90 -3.46 -13.53
N ASP A 50 -1.78 -4.70 -13.04
CA ASP A 50 -0.97 -5.02 -11.87
C ASP A 50 0.50 -4.63 -12.08
N VAL A 51 1.05 -4.96 -13.26
CA VAL A 51 2.43 -4.60 -13.62
C VAL A 51 2.62 -3.09 -13.68
N GLN A 52 1.69 -2.37 -14.29
CA GLN A 52 1.76 -0.90 -14.39
C GLN A 52 1.68 -0.23 -13.00
N SER A 53 0.81 -0.71 -12.12
CA SER A 53 0.68 -0.22 -10.76
C SER A 53 1.96 -0.44 -9.95
N ILE A 54 2.56 -1.62 -10.06
CA ILE A 54 3.85 -1.94 -9.41
C ILE A 54 4.96 -1.04 -9.94
N LEU A 55 5.06 -0.88 -11.26
CA LEU A 55 6.06 -0.01 -11.89
C LEU A 55 5.89 1.44 -11.45
N ALA A 56 4.66 1.95 -11.33
CA ALA A 56 4.40 3.29 -10.84
C ALA A 56 4.92 3.52 -9.41
N VAL A 57 4.73 2.53 -8.50
CA VAL A 57 5.29 2.59 -7.14
C VAL A 57 6.82 2.54 -7.15
N VAL A 58 7.40 1.67 -7.99
CA VAL A 58 8.87 1.55 -8.12
C VAL A 58 9.44 2.87 -8.66
N ASP A 59 8.87 3.44 -9.72
CA ASP A 59 9.30 4.70 -10.30
C ASP A 59 9.18 5.84 -9.30
N TYR A 60 8.08 5.88 -8.53
CA TYR A 60 7.92 6.84 -7.45
C TYR A 60 9.04 6.72 -6.40
N LEU A 61 9.30 5.51 -5.89
CA LEU A 61 10.37 5.28 -4.93
C LEU A 61 11.76 5.57 -5.52
N GLN A 62 11.94 5.45 -6.84
CA GLN A 62 13.19 5.71 -7.54
C GLN A 62 13.41 7.18 -7.90
N ARG A 63 12.45 8.07 -7.65
CA ARG A 63 12.64 9.49 -7.89
C ARG A 63 13.88 10.02 -7.12
N PRO A 64 14.72 10.88 -7.73
CA PRO A 64 15.97 11.34 -7.13
C PRO A 64 15.80 11.91 -5.72
N ASP A 65 14.80 12.76 -5.51
CA ASP A 65 14.48 13.38 -4.22
C ASP A 65 14.19 12.37 -3.12
N ILE A 66 13.40 11.32 -3.42
CA ILE A 66 13.07 10.26 -2.46
C ILE A 66 14.28 9.35 -2.19
N ARG A 67 15.05 9.01 -3.23
CA ARG A 67 16.28 8.22 -3.05
C ARG A 67 17.32 8.95 -2.21
N ASP A 68 17.56 10.22 -2.50
CA ASP A 68 18.54 11.03 -1.77
C ASP A 68 18.10 11.24 -0.32
N SER A 69 16.80 11.49 -0.09
CA SER A 69 16.26 11.61 1.27
C SER A 69 16.42 10.31 2.06
N ARG A 70 16.10 9.15 1.46
CA ARG A 70 16.33 7.84 2.10
C ARG A 70 17.80 7.56 2.36
N ARG A 71 18.69 7.93 1.44
CA ARG A 71 20.13 7.83 1.65
C ARG A 71 20.54 8.63 2.89
N VAL A 72 20.15 9.90 2.97
CA VAL A 72 20.47 10.76 4.13
C VAL A 72 19.94 10.17 5.44
N VAL A 73 18.69 9.69 5.47
CA VAL A 73 18.13 9.03 6.66
C VAL A 73 18.99 7.82 7.07
N LEU A 74 19.33 6.95 6.11
CA LEU A 74 20.04 5.68 6.38
C LEU A 74 21.54 5.81 6.59
N THR A 75 22.19 6.89 6.15
CA THR A 75 23.65 7.05 6.25
C THR A 75 24.08 8.15 7.21
N GLU A 76 23.24 9.15 7.44
CA GLU A 76 23.58 10.32 8.25
C GLU A 76 22.73 10.34 9.52
N LEU A 77 21.39 10.33 9.39
CA LEU A 77 20.50 10.52 10.53
C LEU A 77 20.45 9.33 11.50
N GLU A 78 20.66 8.11 11.03
CA GLU A 78 20.75 6.91 11.88
C GLU A 78 21.81 7.04 12.98
N SER A 79 22.86 7.84 12.75
CA SER A 79 23.94 8.07 13.72
C SER A 79 23.71 9.24 14.67
N ILE A 80 22.66 10.04 14.45
CA ILE A 80 22.39 11.29 15.18
C ILE A 80 21.05 11.15 15.92
N PRO A 81 21.00 11.32 17.26
CA PRO A 81 19.72 11.33 17.98
C PRO A 81 18.76 12.42 17.46
N ALA A 82 17.49 12.08 17.26
CA ALA A 82 16.48 12.98 16.68
C ALA A 82 16.33 14.37 17.33
N PRO A 83 16.49 14.53 18.66
CA PRO A 83 16.48 15.86 19.29
C PRO A 83 17.57 16.82 18.77
N HIS A 84 18.66 16.28 18.19
CA HIS A 84 19.76 17.07 17.64
C HIS A 84 19.66 17.29 16.13
N TRP A 85 18.60 16.79 15.48
CA TRP A 85 18.41 17.03 14.05
C TRP A 85 18.12 18.51 13.77
N THR A 86 18.76 19.03 12.73
CA THR A 86 18.45 20.36 12.20
C THR A 86 17.05 20.38 11.60
N ALA A 87 16.50 21.58 11.35
CA ALA A 87 15.22 21.73 10.67
C ALA A 87 15.21 21.08 9.28
N GLU A 88 16.32 21.17 8.55
CA GLU A 88 16.49 20.52 7.24
C GLU A 88 16.48 19.00 7.36
N GLN A 89 17.20 18.43 8.34
CA GLN A 89 17.22 16.99 8.57
C GLN A 89 15.84 16.45 8.97
N ARG A 90 15.10 17.19 9.81
CA ARG A 90 13.69 16.86 10.14
C ARG A 90 12.80 16.91 8.90
N ALA A 91 12.97 17.90 8.02
CA ALA A 91 12.21 17.99 6.78
C ALA A 91 12.49 16.80 5.85
N ILE A 92 13.76 16.37 5.74
CA ILE A 92 14.17 15.19 4.97
C ILE A 92 13.53 13.91 5.55
N ALA A 93 13.65 13.70 6.86
CA ALA A 93 13.05 12.54 7.54
C ALA A 93 11.52 12.50 7.40
N SER A 94 10.87 13.67 7.52
CA SER A 94 9.43 13.84 7.27
C SER A 94 9.05 13.51 5.82
N GLY A 95 9.89 13.88 4.84
CA GLY A 95 9.68 13.52 3.43
C GLY A 95 9.76 12.02 3.21
N VAL A 96 10.74 11.34 3.84
CA VAL A 96 10.84 9.87 3.79
C VAL A 96 9.61 9.22 4.43
N ALA A 97 9.20 9.66 5.62
CA ALA A 97 8.02 9.14 6.30
C ALA A 97 6.76 9.30 5.42
N ALA A 98 6.50 10.49 4.87
CA ALA A 98 5.37 10.72 3.98
C ALA A 98 5.43 9.89 2.69
N SER A 99 6.62 9.67 2.13
CA SER A 99 6.77 8.85 0.92
C SER A 99 6.42 7.39 1.15
N TYR A 100 6.83 6.82 2.29
CA TYR A 100 6.48 5.45 2.64
C TYR A 100 5.06 5.32 3.17
N ASP A 101 4.52 6.36 3.81
CA ASP A 101 3.12 6.41 4.21
C ASP A 101 2.19 6.26 3.00
N LEU A 102 2.45 7.02 1.93
CA LEU A 102 1.71 6.90 0.67
C LEU A 102 1.80 5.48 0.07
N VAL A 103 2.99 4.87 0.09
CA VAL A 103 3.16 3.48 -0.37
C VAL A 103 2.38 2.52 0.53
N GLY A 104 2.41 2.75 1.85
CA GLY A 104 1.61 2.01 2.83
C GLY A 104 0.13 2.07 2.49
N THR A 105 -0.42 3.26 2.22
CA THR A 105 -1.82 3.43 1.83
C THR A 105 -2.17 2.62 0.59
N LEU A 106 -1.33 2.66 -0.45
CA LEU A 106 -1.57 1.94 -1.71
C LEU A 106 -1.57 0.42 -1.52
N LEU A 107 -0.67 -0.10 -0.70
CA LEU A 107 -0.59 -1.53 -0.41
C LEU A 107 -1.73 -1.98 0.52
N ARG A 108 -2.03 -1.20 1.56
CA ARG A 108 -3.08 -1.49 2.55
C ARG A 108 -4.47 -1.49 1.95
N THR A 109 -4.71 -0.64 0.95
CA THR A 109 -5.97 -0.59 0.20
C THR A 109 -6.08 -1.63 -0.92
N ASN A 110 -5.06 -2.50 -1.08
CA ASN A 110 -4.93 -3.46 -2.19
C ASN A 110 -4.97 -2.80 -3.59
N ALA A 111 -4.60 -1.53 -3.70
CA ALA A 111 -4.44 -0.86 -5.00
C ALA A 111 -3.22 -1.40 -5.77
N VAL A 112 -2.23 -1.94 -5.06
CA VAL A 112 -1.01 -2.54 -5.61
C VAL A 112 -0.67 -3.81 -4.82
N ASP A 113 -0.31 -4.90 -5.52
CA ASP A 113 0.26 -6.08 -4.86
C ASP A 113 1.62 -5.74 -4.26
N GLY A 114 1.68 -5.79 -2.92
CA GLY A 114 2.84 -5.39 -2.15
C GLY A 114 3.99 -6.38 -2.14
N ALA A 115 3.82 -7.62 -2.58
CA ALA A 115 4.83 -8.68 -2.39
C ALA A 115 6.21 -8.30 -2.95
N LEU A 116 6.25 -7.79 -4.18
CA LEU A 116 7.51 -7.38 -4.83
C LEU A 116 8.13 -6.14 -4.15
N ILE A 117 7.30 -5.20 -3.72
CA ILE A 117 7.74 -3.97 -3.04
C ILE A 117 8.35 -4.32 -1.68
N LEU A 118 7.68 -5.14 -0.88
CA LEU A 118 8.17 -5.60 0.41
C LEU A 118 9.44 -6.45 0.27
N GLN A 119 9.53 -7.31 -0.75
CA GLN A 119 10.73 -8.08 -1.02
C GLN A 119 11.94 -7.19 -1.39
N SER A 120 11.72 -6.16 -2.20
CA SER A 120 12.81 -5.32 -2.74
C SER A 120 13.22 -4.18 -1.78
N TYR A 121 12.26 -3.61 -1.06
CA TYR A 121 12.45 -2.42 -0.23
C TYR A 121 12.25 -2.67 1.26
N GLY A 122 11.81 -3.86 1.68
CA GLY A 122 11.46 -4.15 3.07
C GLY A 122 12.53 -3.77 4.09
N ALA A 123 13.79 -4.11 3.83
CA ALA A 123 14.90 -3.76 4.72
C ALA A 123 15.08 -2.23 4.85
N SER A 124 14.93 -1.49 3.74
CA SER A 124 15.01 -0.02 3.75
C SER A 124 13.81 0.63 4.45
N ILE A 125 12.61 0.07 4.27
CA ILE A 125 11.38 0.54 4.93
C ILE A 125 11.57 0.44 6.45
N ILE A 126 11.98 -0.74 6.94
CA ILE A 126 12.18 -1.00 8.37
C ILE A 126 13.20 -0.02 8.96
N ARG A 127 14.38 0.11 8.35
CA ARG A 127 15.44 0.97 8.87
C ARG A 127 15.07 2.46 8.83
N CYS A 128 14.43 2.92 7.75
CA CYS A 128 13.94 4.30 7.68
C CYS A 128 12.89 4.56 8.76
N HIS A 129 11.96 3.62 8.95
CA HIS A 129 10.93 3.72 9.96
C HIS A 129 11.55 3.83 11.36
N GLU A 130 12.47 2.93 11.72
CA GLU A 130 13.15 2.95 13.02
C GLU A 130 13.94 4.24 13.26
N THR A 131 14.62 4.74 12.23
CA THR A 131 15.35 6.01 12.31
C THR A 131 14.41 7.19 12.49
N CYS A 132 13.29 7.24 11.77
CA CYS A 132 12.32 8.33 11.83
C CYS A 132 11.43 8.26 13.09
N LEU A 133 11.29 7.10 13.73
CA LEU A 133 10.32 6.87 14.80
C LEU A 133 10.37 7.90 15.95
N PRO A 134 11.54 8.31 16.48
CA PRO A 134 11.57 9.32 17.53
C PRO A 134 11.01 10.68 17.10
N MET A 135 11.19 11.06 15.83
CA MET A 135 10.59 12.29 15.27
C MET A 135 9.09 12.13 15.07
N ILE A 136 8.64 10.94 14.62
CA ILE A 136 7.22 10.63 14.45
C ILE A 136 6.49 10.73 15.79
N ASP A 137 7.06 10.14 16.84
CA ASP A 137 6.48 10.15 18.18
C ASP A 137 6.43 11.57 18.77
N ASP A 138 7.53 12.33 18.69
CA ASP A 138 7.59 13.76 19.07
C ASP A 138 6.48 14.55 18.37
N PHE A 139 6.29 14.34 17.06
CA PHE A 139 5.24 15.03 16.30
C PHE A 139 3.83 14.67 16.76
N ARG A 140 3.57 13.37 17.00
CA ARG A 140 2.26 12.87 17.46
C ARG A 140 1.92 13.32 18.88
N GLU A 141 2.90 13.38 19.78
CA GLU A 141 2.73 13.87 21.15
C GLU A 141 2.34 15.36 21.22
N ASN A 142 2.79 16.15 20.24
CA ASN A 142 2.50 17.57 20.13
C ASN A 142 1.20 17.88 19.34
N MET A 143 0.43 16.86 18.94
CA MET A 143 -0.82 17.01 18.18
C MET A 143 -2.07 16.64 18.99
N PRO A 144 -3.26 17.16 18.61
CA PRO A 144 -4.52 16.67 19.15
C PRO A 144 -4.66 15.16 18.95
N ALA A 145 -5.06 14.44 20.01
CA ALA A 145 -5.08 12.97 20.03
C ALA A 145 -5.90 12.33 18.89
N ALA A 146 -6.91 13.02 18.35
CA ALA A 146 -7.69 12.56 17.22
C ALA A 146 -6.88 12.48 15.91
N LEU A 147 -5.96 13.42 15.69
CA LEU A 147 -5.13 13.52 14.48
C LEU A 147 -3.79 12.78 14.62
N ALA A 148 -3.24 12.76 15.83
CA ALA A 148 -1.97 12.09 16.12
C ALA A 148 -1.95 10.62 15.67
N ARG A 149 -3.09 9.93 15.80
CA ARG A 149 -3.19 8.49 15.46
C ARG A 149 -3.21 8.20 13.97
N SER A 150 -3.70 9.12 13.14
CA SER A 150 -3.78 8.93 11.68
C SER A 150 -2.56 9.48 10.95
N TYR A 151 -1.64 10.13 11.66
CA TYR A 151 -0.48 10.75 11.04
C TYR A 151 0.60 9.70 10.84
N TRP A 152 0.91 9.35 9.60
CA TRP A 152 1.87 8.31 9.22
C TRP A 152 1.54 6.89 9.71
N ASP A 153 0.27 6.56 9.91
CA ASP A 153 -0.13 5.23 10.40
C ASP A 153 0.05 4.15 9.33
N ASP A 154 -0.05 4.51 8.05
CA ASP A 154 0.24 3.60 6.96
C ASP A 154 1.74 3.31 6.81
N PHE A 155 2.61 4.24 7.20
CA PHE A 155 4.04 3.97 7.32
C PHE A 155 4.35 2.98 8.45
N ASP A 156 3.73 3.15 9.63
CA ASP A 156 3.84 2.18 10.73
C ASP A 156 3.39 0.79 10.25
N TRP A 157 2.22 0.72 9.61
CA TRP A 157 1.69 -0.53 9.06
C TRP A 157 2.64 -1.16 8.03
N LEU A 158 3.16 -0.36 7.10
CA LEU A 158 4.06 -0.84 6.04
C LEU A 158 5.36 -1.41 6.62
N ALA A 159 5.92 -0.78 7.66
CA ALA A 159 7.08 -1.29 8.35
C ALA A 159 6.80 -2.65 9.02
N GLU A 160 5.62 -2.83 9.62
CA GLU A 160 5.26 -4.13 10.19
C GLU A 160 5.03 -5.22 9.15
N GLU A 161 4.44 -4.91 8.00
CA GLU A 161 4.33 -5.88 6.91
C GLU A 161 5.70 -6.26 6.35
N ALA A 162 6.62 -5.30 6.23
CA ALA A 162 8.00 -5.57 5.83
C ALA A 162 8.72 -6.49 6.85
N ARG A 163 8.53 -6.25 8.15
CA ARG A 163 9.09 -7.09 9.22
C ARG A 163 8.57 -8.53 9.14
N LYS A 164 7.25 -8.70 8.98
CA LYS A 164 6.62 -10.03 8.81
C LYS A 164 7.18 -10.76 7.58
N MET A 165 7.29 -10.06 6.45
CA MET A 165 7.79 -10.64 5.19
C MET A 165 9.25 -11.10 5.31
N LEU A 166 10.10 -10.35 6.01
CA LEU A 166 11.53 -10.67 6.18
C LEU A 166 11.82 -11.59 7.37
N GLY A 167 10.80 -12.02 8.12
CA GLY A 167 10.98 -12.84 9.32
C GLY A 167 11.62 -12.09 10.50
N HIS A 168 11.58 -10.75 10.50
CA HIS A 168 11.99 -9.95 11.64
C HIS A 168 10.83 -9.83 12.62
N VAL A 169 10.93 -10.47 13.80
CA VAL A 169 9.97 -10.25 14.89
C VAL A 169 10.40 -9.00 15.66
N GLY A 170 10.00 -7.82 15.17
CA GLY A 170 10.13 -6.57 15.93
C GLY A 170 9.18 -6.55 17.13
N PRO A 171 9.41 -5.69 18.14
CA PRO A 171 8.45 -5.50 19.22
C PRO A 171 7.14 -4.98 18.63
N ALA A 172 6.09 -5.80 18.66
CA ALA A 172 4.78 -5.43 18.14
C ALA A 172 4.27 -4.19 18.90
N ARG A 173 4.10 -3.06 18.19
CA ARG A 173 3.38 -1.93 18.76
C ARG A 173 1.93 -2.36 19.03
N PRO A 174 1.36 -2.02 20.20
CA PRO A 174 -0.05 -2.24 20.43
C PRO A 174 -0.84 -1.48 19.36
N ARG A 175 -1.57 -2.22 18.50
CA ARG A 175 -2.52 -1.62 17.58
C ARG A 175 -3.53 -0.82 18.41
N GLY A 176 -3.60 0.48 18.18
CA GLY A 176 -4.70 1.29 18.70
C GLY A 176 -6.05 0.68 18.29
N PRO A 177 -7.14 0.97 19.02
CA PRO A 177 -8.44 0.40 18.71
C PRO A 177 -8.78 0.66 17.24
N GLU A 178 -9.11 -0.41 16.52
CA GLU A 178 -9.54 -0.40 15.12
C GLU A 178 -10.69 0.61 14.98
N VAL A 179 -10.42 1.70 14.27
CA VAL A 179 -11.42 2.74 14.05
C VAL A 179 -12.42 2.15 13.06
N ALA A 180 -13.63 1.84 13.56
CA ALA A 180 -14.70 1.30 12.73
C ALA A 180 -14.92 2.21 11.51
N PRO A 181 -15.22 1.64 10.33
CA PRO A 181 -15.44 2.41 9.12
C PRO A 181 -16.55 3.44 9.37
N VAL A 182 -16.27 4.69 8.98
CA VAL A 182 -17.28 5.75 8.96
C VAL A 182 -18.32 5.35 7.90
N ALA A 183 -19.54 5.06 8.35
CA ALA A 183 -20.68 4.71 7.52
C ALA A 183 -21.31 5.94 6.85
#